data_AF-A0A6N8ED15-F1
#
_entry.id   AF-A0A6N8ED15-F1
#
_cell.length_a   1.000
_cell.length_b   1.000
_cell.length_c   1.000
_cell.angle_alpha   90.00
_cell.angle_beta   90.00
_cell.angle_gamma   90.00
#
_symmetry.space_group_name_H-M   'P 1'
#
loop_
_entity.id
_entity.type
_entity.pdbx_description
1 polymer ?
#
loop_
_entity_poly.entity_id
_entity_poly.type
_entity_poly.pdbx_seq_one_letter_code
_entity_poly.pdbx_strand_id
1 'polypeptide(L)'
;MWLPTPLYEALPYLALTIGGTCILGALNILMIASGVLLILCSGVIWKLRHDYRTANRLIEIQRARSPSRRRRSRRVVQLDLEAEGF
;
A
#
# COMPACT_ATOMS: atom_id res chain seq x y z
N MET A 1 -8.53 9.65 8.44
CA MET A 1 -9.89 9.19 8.06
C MET A 1 -9.96 7.70 8.34
N TRP A 2 -10.70 7.28 9.36
CA TRP A 2 -10.85 5.88 9.74
C TRP A 2 -11.88 5.22 8.83
N LEU A 3 -11.46 4.80 7.62
CA LEU A 3 -12.26 3.84 6.88
C LEU A 3 -12.16 2.49 7.61
N PRO A 4 -13.28 1.79 7.85
CA PRO A 4 -13.24 0.45 8.41
C PRO A 4 -12.40 -0.43 7.48
N THR A 5 -11.32 -0.98 8.03
CA THR A 5 -10.42 -1.93 7.36
C THR A 5 -11.15 -3.02 6.55
N PRO A 6 -12.24 -3.66 7.02
CA PRO A 6 -12.91 -4.69 6.23
C PRO A 6 -13.57 -4.15 4.96
N LEU A 7 -14.04 -2.90 4.96
CA LEU A 7 -14.66 -2.29 3.78
C LEU A 7 -13.61 -2.04 2.69
N TYR A 8 -12.44 -1.57 3.12
CA TYR A 8 -11.28 -1.39 2.24
C TYR A 8 -10.77 -2.74 1.70
N GLU A 9 -10.90 -3.80 2.51
CA GLU A 9 -10.49 -5.14 2.14
C GLU A 9 -11.45 -5.84 1.17
N ALA A 10 -12.76 -5.58 1.30
CA ALA A 10 -13.81 -6.15 0.47
C ALA A 10 -13.97 -5.44 -0.88
N LEU A 11 -13.59 -4.16 -0.98
CA LEU A 11 -13.76 -3.30 -2.15
C LEU A 11 -13.37 -3.93 -3.51
N PRO A 12 -12.16 -4.50 -3.68
CA PRO A 12 -11.79 -5.08 -4.98
C PRO A 12 -12.53 -6.39 -5.27
N TYR A 13 -12.91 -7.17 -4.25
CA TYR A 13 -13.67 -8.39 -4.43
C TYR A 13 -15.12 -8.09 -4.82
N LEU A 14 -15.73 -7.07 -4.20
CA LEU A 14 -17.06 -6.59 -4.55
C LEU A 14 -17.09 -6.03 -5.97
N ALA A 15 -16.15 -5.15 -6.33
CA ALA A 15 -16.10 -4.58 -7.67
C ALA A 15 -15.87 -5.63 -8.77
N LEU A 16 -15.05 -6.65 -8.50
CA LEU A 16 -14.76 -7.73 -9.45
C LEU A 16 -15.95 -8.70 -9.60
N THR A 17 -16.61 -9.06 -8.50
CA THR A 17 -17.81 -9.92 -8.53
C THR A 17 -18.98 -9.21 -9.20
N ILE A 18 -19.23 -7.94 -8.87
CA ILE A 18 -20.28 -7.13 -9.52
C ILE A 18 -19.99 -6.98 -11.01
N GLY A 19 -18.76 -6.61 -11.39
CA GLY A 19 -18.35 -6.49 -12.80
C GLY A 19 -18.53 -7.80 -13.57
N GLY A 20 -18.15 -8.94 -12.98
CA GLY A 20 -18.35 -10.27 -13.55
C GLY A 20 -19.83 -10.62 -13.73
N THR A 21 -20.66 -10.36 -12.72
CA THR A 21 -22.12 -10.59 -12.83
C THR A 21 -22.77 -9.69 -13.87
N CYS A 22 -22.32 -8.44 -14.02
CA CYS A 22 -22.79 -7.54 -15.06
C CYS A 22 -22.45 -8.03 -16.47
N ILE A 23 -21.31 -8.69 -16.68
CA ILE A 23 -20.95 -9.25 -17.99
C ILE A 23 -21.76 -10.53 -18.27
N LEU A 24 -21.90 -11.42 -17.29
CA LEU A 24 -22.63 -12.68 -17.46
C LEU A 24 -24.14 -12.49 -17.66
N GLY A 25 -24.72 -11.47 -17.02
CA GLY A 25 -26.13 -11.12 -17.17
C GLY A 25 -26.42 -10.08 -18.24
N ALA A 26 -25.42 -9.70 -19.06
CA ALA A 26 -25.58 -8.58 -19.99
C ALA A 26 -26.51 -8.90 -21.15
N LEU A 27 -27.58 -8.12 -21.26
CA LEU A 27 -28.45 -8.07 -22.44
C LEU A 27 -28.08 -6.91 -23.38
N ASN A 28 -27.23 -5.99 -22.93
CA ASN A 28 -26.89 -4.75 -23.63
C ASN A 28 -25.37 -4.47 -23.61
N ILE A 29 -24.84 -3.90 -24.69
CA ILE A 29 -23.42 -3.54 -24.85
C ILE A 29 -22.93 -2.54 -23.80
N LEU A 30 -23.77 -1.58 -23.39
CA LEU A 30 -23.41 -0.65 -22.31
C LEU A 30 -23.15 -1.36 -20.98
N MET A 31 -23.89 -2.44 -20.71
CA MET A 31 -23.74 -3.22 -19.48
C MET A 31 -22.41 -3.98 -19.47
N ILE A 32 -22.02 -4.54 -20.63
CA ILE A 32 -20.70 -5.16 -20.84
C ILE A 32 -19.60 -4.12 -20.63
N ALA A 33 -19.71 -2.93 -21.25
CA ALA A 33 -18.72 -1.87 -21.10
C ALA A 33 -18.54 -1.44 -19.62
N SER A 34 -19.64 -1.31 -18.89
CA SER A 34 -19.61 -1.00 -17.45
C SER A 34 -18.95 -2.11 -16.62
N GLY A 35 -19.22 -3.39 -16.93
CA GLY A 35 -18.59 -4.53 -16.27
C GLY A 35 -17.09 -4.61 -16.53
N VAL A 36 -16.66 -4.32 -17.76
CA VAL A 36 -15.23 -4.25 -18.11
C VAL A 36 -14.53 -3.13 -17.34
N LEU A 37 -15.13 -1.94 -17.25
CA LEU A 37 -14.59 -0.82 -16.45
C LEU A 37 -14.44 -1.19 -14.97
N LEU A 38 -15.43 -1.89 -14.40
CA LEU A 38 -15.39 -2.38 -13.01
C LEU A 38 -14.25 -3.39 -12.78
N ILE A 39 -14.01 -4.30 -13.73
CA ILE A 39 -12.90 -5.26 -13.66
C ILE A 39 -11.55 -4.55 -13.74
N LEU A 40 -11.40 -3.60 -14.67
CA LEU A 40 -10.17 -2.81 -14.81
C LEU A 40 -9.87 -2.01 -13.54
N CYS A 41 -10.90 -1.36 -12.97
CA CYS A 41 -10.79 -0.63 -11.70
C CYS A 41 -10.33 -1.55 -10.57
N SER A 42 -10.92 -2.75 -10.47
CA SER A 42 -10.53 -3.77 -9.49
C SER A 42 -9.07 -4.19 -9.63
N GLY A 43 -8.58 -4.34 -10.88
CA GLY A 43 -7.17 -4.64 -11.17
C GLY A 43 -6.21 -3.53 -10.72
N VAL A 44 -6.57 -2.26 -10.93
CA VAL A 44 -5.79 -1.11 -10.45
C VAL A 44 -5.72 -1.09 -8.92
N ILE A 45 -6.84 -1.36 -8.24
CA ILE A 45 -6.89 -1.42 -6.77
C ILE A 45 -6.00 -2.56 -6.25
N TRP A 46 -6.01 -3.73 -6.89
CA TRP A 46 -5.11 -4.84 -6.54
C TRP A 46 -3.64 -4.46 -6.72
N LYS A 47 -3.28 -3.76 -7.80
CA LYS A 47 -1.91 -3.29 -8.02
C LYS A 47 -1.47 -2.32 -6.92
N LEU A 48 -2.29 -1.31 -6.63
CA LEU A 48 -2.00 -0.34 -5.57
C LEU A 48 -1.84 -1.01 -4.20
N ARG A 49 -2.67 -2.02 -3.90
CA ARG A 49 -2.58 -2.81 -2.68
C ARG A 49 -1.31 -3.64 -2.61
N HIS A 50 -0.90 -4.25 -3.72
CA HIS A 50 0.34 -5.01 -3.82
C HIS A 50 1.56 -4.11 -3.57
N ASP A 51 1.58 -2.94 -4.20
CA ASP A 51 2.65 -1.95 -4.04
C ASP A 51 2.72 -1.43 -2.60
N TYR A 52 1.57 -1.18 -1.96
CA TYR A 52 1.52 -0.76 -0.56
C TYR A 52 2.11 -1.82 0.39
N ARG A 53 1.79 -3.10 0.20
CA ARG A 53 2.36 -4.21 1.00
C ARG A 53 3.87 -4.35 0.78
N THR A 54 4.32 -4.13 -0.45
CA THR A 54 5.74 -4.19 -0.81
C THR A 54 6.51 -3.04 -0.18
N ALA A 55 5.99 -1.82 -0.26
CA ALA A 55 6.57 -0.65 0.39
C ALA A 55 6.66 -0.83 1.92
N ASN A 56 5.62 -1.38 2.54
CA ASN A 56 5.61 -1.59 3.99
C ASN A 56 6.66 -2.64 4.42
N ARG A 57 6.80 -3.74 3.66
CA ARG A 57 7.87 -4.73 3.89
C ARG A 57 9.26 -4.11 3.72
N LEU A 58 9.46 -3.26 2.72
CA LEU A 58 10.75 -2.59 2.51
C LEU A 58 11.08 -1.64 3.66
N ILE A 59 10.10 -0.89 4.18
CA ILE A 59 10.28 -0.02 5.35
C ILE A 59 10.65 -0.85 6.59
N GLU A 60 9.99 -2.00 6.79
CA GLU A 60 10.29 -2.91 7.90
C GLU A 60 11.69 -3.51 7.80
N ILE A 61 12.07 -4.01 6.61
CA ILE A 61 13.42 -4.51 6.33
C ILE A 61 14.46 -3.39 6.54
N GLN A 62 14.18 -2.17 6.08
CA GLN A 62 15.09 -1.04 6.29
C GLN A 62 15.20 -0.67 7.78
N ARG A 63 14.12 -0.69 8.54
CA ARG A 63 14.15 -0.48 10.00
C ARG A 63 14.98 -1.56 10.70
N ALA A 64 14.78 -2.83 10.33
CA ALA A 64 15.57 -3.95 10.84
C ALA A 64 17.06 -3.83 10.47
N ARG A 65 17.38 -3.28 9.28
CA ARG A 65 18.75 -2.94 8.85
C ARG A 65 19.32 -1.67 9.48
N SER A 66 18.54 -0.87 10.20
CA SER A 66 18.96 0.44 10.71
C SER A 66 19.39 0.51 12.19
N PRO A 67 20.05 -0.49 12.83
CA PRO A 67 20.56 -0.29 14.19
C PRO A 67 21.87 0.52 14.22
N SER A 68 22.56 0.68 13.08
CA SER A 68 23.94 1.22 13.01
C SER A 68 24.05 2.74 12.89
N ARG A 69 22.98 3.46 12.48
CA ARG A 69 23.05 4.93 12.30
C ARG A 69 22.86 5.72 13.60
N ARG A 70 22.14 5.17 14.59
CA ARG A 70 21.98 5.80 15.92
C ARG A 70 23.27 5.83 16.73
N ARG A 71 24.17 4.84 16.57
CA ARG A 71 25.46 4.82 17.27
C ARG A 71 26.43 5.89 16.76
N ARG A 72 26.37 6.23 15.46
CA ARG A 72 27.26 7.24 14.88
C ARG A 72 26.88 8.65 15.35
N SER A 73 25.58 8.95 15.47
CA SER A 73 25.13 10.27 15.94
C SER A 73 25.48 10.51 17.41
N ARG A 74 25.39 9.50 18.29
CA ARG A 74 25.86 9.63 19.68
C ARG A 74 27.37 9.84 19.79
N ARG A 75 28.16 9.13 18.96
CA ARG A 75 29.62 9.28 18.97
C ARG A 75 30.07 10.65 18.49
N VAL A 76 29.42 11.22 17.47
CA VAL A 76 29.74 12.58 17.00
C VAL A 76 29.39 13.62 18.06
N VAL A 77 28.20 13.54 18.66
CA VAL A 77 27.80 14.44 19.76
C VAL A 77 28.72 14.33 20.98
N GLN A 78 29.22 13.13 21.29
CA GLN A 78 30.15 12.94 22.39
C GLN A 78 31.54 13.55 22.12
N LEU A 79 32.03 13.46 20.89
CA LEU A 79 33.30 14.08 20.48
C LEU A 79 33.22 15.61 20.45
N ASP A 80 32.08 16.17 20.05
CA ASP A 80 31.86 17.62 20.07
C ASP A 80 31.85 18.15 21.52
N LEU A 81 31.24 17.41 22.46
CA LEU A 81 31.25 17.76 23.88
C LEU A 81 32.65 17.65 24.53
N GLU A 82 33.47 16.70 24.10
CA GLU A 82 34.87 16.60 24.54
C GLU A 82 35.75 17.72 23.94
N ALA A 83 35.41 18.22 22.74
CA ALA A 83 36.14 19.30 22.09
C ALA A 83 35.81 20.69 22.67
N GLU A 84 34.61 20.90 23.22
CA GLU A 84 34.20 22.16 23.86
C GLU A 84 34.55 22.24 25.36
N GLY A 85 35.08 21.15 25.94
CA GLY A 85 35.39 21.04 27.37
C GLY A 85 36.84 21.34 27.77
N PHE A 86 37.65 21.96 26.90
CA PHE A 86 39.05 22.31 27.17
C PHE A 86 39.35 23.80 26.95
#